data_AF-A0A972SWP8-F1
#
_entry.id   AF-A0A972SWP8-F1
#
_cell.length_a   1.000
_cell.length_b   1.000
_cell.length_c   1.000
_cell.angle_alpha   90.00
_cell.angle_beta   90.00
_cell.angle_gamma   90.00
#
_symmetry.space_group_name_H-M   'P 1'
#
loop_
_entity.id
_entity.type
_entity.pdbx_description
1 polymer ?
#
loop_
_entity_poly.entity_id
_entity_poly.type
_entity_poly.pdbx_seq_one_letter_code
_entity_poly.pdbx_strand_id
1 'polypeptide(L)' 'MDIRQTIQQCISKCESSANDLRAVAGQIQNPQAKNTAQQAATQIDNCVKQCRSLLNQV' A
#
# COMPACT_ATOMS: atom_id res chain seq x y z
N MET A 1 23.30 -1.51 2.47
CA MET A 1 21.98 -2.17 2.38
C MET A 1 21.73 -2.41 0.91
N ASP A 2 21.34 -3.62 0.52
CA ASP A 2 21.14 -3.99 -0.89
C ASP A 2 19.89 -3.27 -1.47
N ILE A 3 19.96 -2.85 -2.73
CA ILE A 3 18.85 -2.12 -3.39
C ILE A 3 17.59 -2.99 -3.47
N ARG A 4 17.73 -4.29 -3.77
CA ARG A 4 16.61 -5.24 -3.80
C ARG A 4 15.98 -5.37 -2.41
N GLN A 5 16.81 -5.50 -1.38
CA GLN A 5 16.35 -5.59 0.01
C GLN A 5 15.57 -4.33 0.43
N THR A 6 16.04 -3.15 0.00
CA THR A 6 15.35 -1.88 0.27
C THR A 6 13.98 -1.83 -0.41
N ILE A 7 13.88 -2.26 -1.67
CA ILE A 7 12.61 -2.32 -2.42
C ILE A 7 11.64 -3.34 -1.79
N GLN A 8 12.14 -4.51 -1.39
CA GLN A 8 11.32 -5.52 -0.71
C GLN A 8 10.75 -4.99 0.62
N GLN A 9 11.56 -4.29 1.43
CA GLN A 9 11.07 -3.65 2.65
C GLN A 9 10.03 -2.58 2.37
N CYS A 10 10.19 -1.80 1.29
CA CYS A 10 9.19 -0.82 0.85
C CYS A 10 7.86 -1.50 0.53
N ILE A 11 7.90 -2.59 -0.26
CA ILE A 11 6.71 -3.39 -0.60
C ILE A 11 5.99 -3.86 0.66
N SER A 12 6.69 -4.49 1.61
CA SER A 12 6.07 -5.00 2.84
C SER A 12 5.44 -3.90 3.70
N LYS A 13 6.08 -2.72 3.78
CA LYS A 13 5.52 -1.57 4.49
C LYS A 13 4.25 -1.05 3.81
N CYS A 14 4.27 -0.92 2.49
CA CYS A 14 3.10 -0.51 1.71
C CYS A 14 1.94 -1.49 1.86
N GLU A 15 2.19 -2.80 1.75
CA GLU A 15 1.17 -3.83 1.93
C GLU A 15 0.53 -3.76 3.33
N SER A 16 1.34 -3.53 4.37
CA SER A 16 0.85 -3.34 5.74
C SER A 16 -0.03 -2.10 5.86
N SER A 17 0.43 -0.93 5.37
CA SER A 17 -0.35 0.30 5.40
C SER A 17 -1.66 0.22 4.61
N ALA A 18 -1.66 -0.48 3.47
CA ALA A 18 -2.88 -0.70 2.70
C ALA A 18 -3.90 -1.56 3.47
N ASN A 19 -3.44 -2.58 4.20
CA ASN A 19 -4.29 -3.40 5.06
C ASN A 19 -4.86 -2.59 6.23
N ASP A 20 -4.04 -1.76 6.89
CA ASP A 20 -4.49 -0.89 7.98
C ASP A 20 -5.58 0.08 7.50
N LEU A 21 -5.39 0.70 6.33
CA LEU A 21 -6.40 1.60 5.73
C LEU A 21 -7.71 0.87 5.41
N ARG A 22 -7.65 -0.37 4.91
CA ARG A 22 -8.85 -1.18 4.67
C ARG A 22 -9.55 -1.55 5.97
N ALA A 23 -8.80 -1.89 7.02
CA ALA A 23 -9.35 -2.20 8.33
C ALA A 23 -10.06 -0.97 8.93
N VAL A 24 -9.42 0.21 8.87
CA VAL A 24 -10.01 1.48 9.29
C VAL A 24 -11.26 1.80 8.48
N ALA A 25 -11.24 1.62 7.16
CA ALA A 25 -12.42 1.81 6.31
C ALA A 25 -13.60 0.90 6.70
N GLY A 26 -13.35 -0.29 7.25
CA GLY A 26 -14.36 -1.19 7.79
C GLY A 26 -15.03 -0.68 9.06
N GLN A 27 -14.38 0.22 9.80
CA GLN A 27 -14.86 0.79 11.06
C GLN A 27 -15.48 2.19 10.89
N ILE A 28 -15.20 2.87 9.77
CA ILE A 28 -15.74 4.21 9.48
C ILE A 28 -17.21 4.13 9.06
N GLN A 29 -18.07 4.84 9.79
CA GLN A 29 -19.50 5.01 9.47
C GLN A 29 -19.75 6.08 8.39
N ASN A 30 -18.92 7.13 8.36
CA ASN A 30 -19.04 8.20 7.37
C ASN A 30 -18.67 7.69 5.96
N PRO A 31 -19.60 7.66 4.99
CA PRO A 31 -19.33 7.08 3.67
C PRO A 31 -18.19 7.75 2.90
N GLN A 32 -18.06 9.08 3.04
CA GLN A 32 -17.01 9.83 2.37
C GLN A 32 -15.63 9.46 2.92
N ALA A 33 -15.47 9.45 4.25
CA ALA A 33 -14.21 9.08 4.89
C ALA A 33 -13.85 7.61 4.64
N LYS A 34 -14.85 6.71 4.60
CA LYS A 34 -14.66 5.31 4.21
C LYS A 34 -14.11 5.19 2.80
N ASN A 35 -14.72 5.90 1.84
CA ASN A 35 -14.26 5.92 0.46
C ASN A 35 -12.84 6.49 0.34
N THR A 36 -12.52 7.55 1.07
CA THR A 36 -11.15 8.12 1.10
C THR A 36 -10.13 7.09 1.60
N ALA A 37 -10.42 6.35 2.67
CA ALA A 37 -9.51 5.32 3.18
C ALA A 37 -9.34 4.16 2.18
N GLN A 38 -10.41 3.72 1.51
CA GLN A 38 -10.36 2.70 0.45
C GLN A 38 -9.55 3.16 -0.78
N GLN A 39 -9.72 4.42 -1.19
CA GLN A 39 -8.95 5.00 -2.29
C GLN A 39 -7.46 5.10 -1.94
N ALA A 40 -7.13 5.50 -0.71
CA ALA A 40 -5.74 5.54 -0.25
C ALA A 40 -5.11 4.13 -0.27
N ALA A 41 -5.82 3.09 0.20
CA ALA A 41 -5.33 1.71 0.10
C ALA A 41 -5.08 1.28 -1.36
N THR A 42 -5.98 1.64 -2.28
CA THR A 42 -5.84 1.36 -3.72
C THR A 42 -4.61 2.06 -4.32
N GLN A 43 -4.33 3.30 -3.92
CA GLN A 43 -3.13 4.01 -4.38
C GLN A 43 -1.85 3.32 -3.90
N ILE A 44 -1.85 2.82 -2.67
CA ILE A 44 -0.72 2.05 -2.13
C ILE A 44 -0.54 0.73 -2.90
N ASP A 45 -1.61 0.02 -3.26
CA ASP A 45 -1.50 -1.18 -4.10
C ASP A 45 -0.83 -0.88 -5.46
N ASN A 46 -1.15 0.27 -6.05
CA ASN A 46 -0.50 0.70 -7.29
C ASN A 46 0.99 1.02 -7.08
N CYS A 47 1.35 1.62 -5.93
CA CYS A 47 2.74 1.79 -5.54
C CYS A 47 3.47 0.44 -5.42
N VAL A 48 2.86 -0.56 -4.77
CA VAL A 48 3.40 -1.92 -4.66
C VAL A 48 3.65 -2.54 -6.03
N LYS A 49 2.71 -2.40 -6.97
CA LYS A 49 2.90 -2.89 -8.35
C LYS A 49 4.11 -2.24 -9.03
N GLN A 50 4.28 -0.93 -8.87
CA GLN A 50 5.44 -0.21 -9.40
C GLN A 50 6.74 -0.67 -8.73
N CYS A 51 6.75 -0.86 -7.41
CA CYS A 51 7.92 -1.38 -6.68
C CYS A 51 8.29 -2.81 -7.12
N ARG A 52 7.30 -3.69 -7.35
CA ARG A 52 7.54 -5.04 -7.88
C ARG A 52 8.12 -4.99 -9.30
N SER A 53 7.62 -4.08 -10.14
CA SER A 53 8.20 -3.85 -11.47
C SER A 53 9.65 -3.37 -11.36
N LEU A 54 9.95 -2.43 -10.46
CA LEU A 54 11.29 -1.92 -10.22
C LEU A 54 12.23 -3.02 -9.72
N LEU A 55 11.78 -3.88 -8.81
CA LEU A 55 12.56 -5.01 -8.27
C LEU A 55 13.05 -5.97 -9.37
N ASN A 56 12.27 -6.12 -10.44
CA ASN A 56 12.61 -6.97 -11.59
C ASN A 56 13.62 -6.32 -12.55
N GLN A 57 13.87 -5.02 -12.42
CA GLN A 57 14.76 -4.25 -13.30
C GLN A 57 16.12 -3.91 -12.68
N VAL A 58 16.24 -4.05 -11.36
CA VAL A 58 17.49 -3.84 -10.60
C VAL A 58 18.20 -5.14 -10.32
#